data_AF-A0A2D0MYK3-F1
#
_entry.id   AF-A0A2D0MYK3-F1
#
_cell.length_a   1.000
_cell.length_b   1.000
_cell.length_c   1.000
_cell.angle_alpha   90.00
_cell.angle_beta   90.00
_cell.angle_gamma   90.00
#
_symmetry.space_group_name_H-M   'P 1'
#
loop_
_entity.id
_entity.type
_entity.pdbx_description
1 polymer ?
#
loop_
_entity_poly.entity_id
_entity_poly.type
_entity_poly.pdbx_seq_one_letter_code
_entity_poly.pdbx_strand_id
1 'polypeptide(L)'
;MSYQRRFGTGGNPFGSITGIIMAVLFFLVLFYLTKIVFKILWFISPLLFIASLIIDHTVFLGYAKWLGGMVKRNPLMGIGAIVLSALLFPLTASFLFGKALFRKKVKDARQEQENRVRGELIDFEEIVEDEEEFNDEALRLPPMEKEPRPRQTNRPKDNEYDDLFS
;
A
#
# COMPACT_ATOMS: atom_id res chain seq x y z
N MET A 1 -15.42 -72.12 15.08
CA MET A 1 -14.91 -70.77 14.72
C MET A 1 -16.02 -69.75 14.98
N SER A 2 -15.93 -69.00 16.07
CA SER A 2 -16.88 -67.94 16.42
C SER A 2 -16.17 -66.59 16.36
N TYR A 3 -16.49 -65.79 15.34
CA TYR A 3 -16.07 -64.39 15.26
C TYR A 3 -17.05 -63.54 16.07
N GLN A 4 -16.73 -63.28 17.34
CA GLN A 4 -17.35 -62.19 18.07
C GLN A 4 -16.74 -60.87 17.58
N ARG A 5 -17.47 -60.14 16.73
CA ARG A 5 -17.24 -58.71 16.54
C ARG A 5 -17.57 -58.02 17.86
N ARG A 6 -16.55 -57.82 18.69
CA ARG A 6 -16.59 -56.81 19.74
C ARG A 6 -16.70 -55.47 19.04
N PHE A 7 -17.92 -54.92 18.97
CA PHE A 7 -18.06 -53.47 19.06
C PHE A 7 -17.53 -53.10 20.44
N GLY A 8 -16.21 -52.95 20.50
CA GLY A 8 -15.55 -52.38 21.64
C GLY A 8 -16.11 -50.98 21.80
N THR A 9 -17.02 -50.81 22.75
CA THR A 9 -17.24 -49.56 23.44
C THR A 9 -15.96 -49.21 24.19
N GLY A 10 -14.87 -48.94 23.46
CA GLY A 10 -13.73 -48.19 23.95
C GLY A 10 -14.21 -46.76 24.06
N GLY A 11 -14.68 -46.40 25.26
CA GLY A 11 -15.39 -45.14 25.53
C GLY A 11 -14.62 -43.94 25.00
N ASN A 12 -15.10 -43.38 23.89
CA ASN A 12 -14.57 -42.20 23.26
C ASN A 12 -14.84 -41.00 24.19
N PRO A 13 -13.92 -40.06 24.41
CA PRO A 13 -14.13 -38.86 25.26
C PRO A 13 -15.23 -37.90 24.72
N PHE A 14 -15.88 -38.31 23.64
CA PHE A 14 -16.91 -37.68 22.85
C PHE A 14 -18.16 -38.57 22.80
N GLY A 15 -18.80 -38.84 23.94
CA GLY A 15 -20.26 -39.01 23.89
C GLY A 15 -20.79 -37.72 23.27
N SER A 16 -21.48 -37.79 22.12
CA SER A 16 -21.73 -36.62 21.25
C SER A 16 -22.27 -35.41 22.02
N ILE A 17 -23.05 -35.64 23.09
CA ILE A 17 -23.59 -34.63 23.99
C ILE A 17 -22.51 -33.94 24.83
N THR A 18 -21.57 -34.69 25.44
CA THR A 18 -20.47 -34.14 26.23
C THR A 18 -19.54 -33.27 25.39
N GLY A 19 -19.25 -33.68 24.15
CA GLY A 19 -18.47 -32.89 23.21
C GLY A 19 -19.15 -31.57 22.84
N ILE A 20 -20.47 -31.59 22.61
CA ILE A 20 -21.26 -30.38 22.34
C ILE A 20 -21.25 -29.45 23.56
N ILE A 21 -21.47 -29.97 24.78
CA ILE A 21 -21.44 -29.18 26.01
C ILE A 21 -20.07 -28.50 26.19
N MET A 22 -18.97 -29.24 25.99
CA MET A 22 -17.62 -28.70 26.07
C MET A 22 -17.35 -27.62 25.01
N ALA A 23 -17.80 -27.83 23.77
CA ALA A 23 -17.67 -26.82 22.72
C ALA A 23 -18.45 -25.53 23.07
N VAL A 24 -19.69 -25.67 23.57
CA VAL A 24 -20.50 -24.52 24.00
C VAL A 24 -19.82 -23.77 25.14
N LEU A 25 -19.28 -24.47 26.15
CA LEU A 25 -18.52 -23.84 27.24
C LEU A 25 -17.25 -23.13 26.72
N PHE A 26 -16.52 -23.74 25.79
CA PHE A 26 -15.35 -23.12 25.16
C PHE A 26 -15.74 -21.82 24.43
N PHE A 27 -16.79 -21.84 23.61
CA PHE A 27 -17.27 -20.64 22.93
C PHE A 27 -17.81 -19.58 23.89
N LEU A 28 -18.41 -19.98 25.01
CA LEU A 28 -18.81 -19.04 26.07
C LEU A 28 -17.61 -18.31 26.66
N VAL A 29 -16.57 -19.05 27.04
CA VAL A 29 -15.33 -18.45 27.55
C VAL A 29 -14.72 -17.51 26.51
N LEU A 30 -14.61 -17.97 25.26
CA LEU A 30 -14.09 -17.16 24.16
C LEU A 30 -14.93 -15.88 23.95
N PHE A 31 -16.25 -16.00 23.99
CA PHE A 31 -17.18 -14.87 23.85
C PHE A 31 -16.96 -13.81 24.94
N TYR A 32 -16.82 -14.23 26.21
CA TYR A 32 -16.51 -13.29 27.30
C TYR A 32 -15.14 -12.63 27.13
N LEU A 33 -14.13 -13.41 26.70
CA LEU A 33 -12.79 -12.89 26.44
C LEU A 33 -12.83 -11.82 25.33
N THR A 34 -13.46 -12.15 24.19
CA THR A 34 -13.67 -11.23 23.08
C THR A 34 -14.46 -10.00 23.51
N LYS A 35 -15.52 -10.15 24.32
CA LYS A 35 -16.30 -9.02 24.84
C LYS A 35 -15.44 -8.05 25.66
N ILE A 36 -14.55 -8.56 26.51
CA ILE A 36 -13.64 -7.72 27.30
C ILE A 36 -12.67 -6.98 26.38
N VAL A 37 -12.05 -7.69 25.44
CA VAL A 37 -11.13 -7.09 24.46
C VAL A 37 -11.84 -6.00 23.66
N PHE A 38 -13.03 -6.28 23.12
CA PHE A 38 -13.83 -5.30 22.38
C PHE A 38 -14.25 -4.10 23.24
N LYS A 39 -14.55 -4.29 24.52
CA LYS A 39 -14.88 -3.18 25.43
C LYS A 39 -13.69 -2.25 25.62
N ILE A 40 -12.50 -2.80 25.85
CA ILE A 40 -11.26 -2.02 25.97
C ILE A 40 -10.94 -1.34 24.64
N LEU A 41 -11.05 -2.08 23.53
CA LEU A 41 -10.78 -1.56 22.21
C LEU A 41 -11.72 -0.42 21.88
N TRP A 42 -13.02 -0.54 22.17
CA TRP A 42 -14.01 0.53 21.96
C TRP A 42 -13.66 1.81 22.74
N PHE A 43 -13.19 1.66 23.98
CA PHE A 43 -12.76 2.80 24.81
C PHE A 43 -11.51 3.50 24.23
N ILE A 44 -10.55 2.72 23.73
CA ILE A 44 -9.28 3.24 23.18
C ILE A 44 -9.42 3.70 21.72
N SER A 45 -10.43 3.22 20.99
CA SER A 45 -10.64 3.51 19.58
C SER A 45 -10.79 4.98 19.21
N PRO A 46 -11.54 5.83 19.93
CA PRO A 46 -11.54 7.27 19.62
C PRO A 46 -10.13 7.86 19.70
N LEU A 47 -9.31 7.43 20.67
CA LEU A 47 -7.92 7.85 20.78
C LEU A 47 -7.08 7.34 19.60
N LEU A 48 -7.21 6.07 19.20
CA LEU A 48 -6.50 5.50 18.04
C LEU A 48 -6.89 6.20 16.73
N PHE A 49 -8.17 6.53 16.59
CA PHE A 49 -8.69 7.22 15.43
C PHE A 49 -8.07 8.62 15.31
N ILE A 50 -8.09 9.41 16.40
CA ILE A 50 -7.46 10.74 16.45
C ILE A 50 -5.95 10.62 16.21
N ALA A 51 -5.27 9.66 16.87
CA ALA A 51 -3.84 9.44 16.70
C ALA A 51 -3.48 9.10 15.25
N SER A 52 -4.31 8.31 14.56
CA SER A 52 -4.14 8.01 13.14
C SER A 52 -4.21 9.27 12.27
N LEU A 53 -5.14 10.19 12.56
CA LEU A 53 -5.24 11.46 11.82
C LEU A 53 -4.00 12.34 12.03
N ILE A 54 -3.48 12.38 13.26
CA ILE A 54 -2.28 13.16 13.60
C ILE A 54 -1.02 12.58 12.93
N ILE A 55 -0.86 11.26 12.93
CA ILE A 55 0.32 10.60 12.33
C ILE A 55 0.33 10.75 10.81
N ASP A 56 -0.78 10.40 10.15
CA ASP A 56 -0.91 10.53 8.70
C ASP A 56 -2.39 10.59 8.30
N HIS A 57 -2.91 11.82 8.20
CA HIS A 57 -4.28 12.10 7.74
C HIS A 57 -4.58 11.51 6.34
N THR A 58 -3.56 11.27 5.51
CA THR A 58 -3.78 10.73 4.16
C THR A 58 -4.17 9.25 4.19
N VAL A 59 -3.91 8.52 5.30
CA VAL A 59 -4.44 7.17 5.52
C VAL A 59 -5.96 7.19 5.62
N PHE A 60 -6.52 8.15 6.36
CA PHE A 60 -7.96 8.34 6.49
C PHE A 60 -8.58 8.73 5.15
N LEU A 61 -8.00 9.72 4.45
CA LEU A 61 -8.46 10.13 3.12
C LEU A 61 -8.41 8.98 2.11
N GLY A 62 -7.34 8.18 2.12
CA GLY A 62 -7.21 7.01 1.26
C GLY A 62 -8.29 5.96 1.54
N TYR A 63 -8.60 5.74 2.82
CA TYR A 63 -9.67 4.83 3.23
C TYR A 63 -11.06 5.35 2.85
N ALA A 64 -11.35 6.64 3.09
CA ALA A 64 -12.60 7.28 2.68
C ALA A 64 -12.77 7.28 1.15
N LYS A 65 -11.70 7.55 0.40
CA LYS A 65 -11.69 7.47 -1.08
C LYS A 65 -11.95 6.04 -1.56
N TRP A 66 -11.39 5.05 -0.89
CA TRP A 66 -11.65 3.63 -1.18
C TRP A 66 -13.11 3.24 -0.94
N LEU A 67 -13.70 3.65 0.19
CA LEU A 67 -15.13 3.45 0.47
C LEU A 67 -16.02 4.15 -0.56
N GLY A 68 -15.75 5.42 -0.87
CA GLY A 68 -16.48 6.17 -1.90
C GLY A 68 -16.34 5.53 -3.28
N GLY A 69 -15.15 5.00 -3.60
CA GLY A 69 -14.90 4.24 -4.82
C GLY A 69 -15.73 2.96 -4.88
N MET A 70 -15.89 2.24 -3.76
CA MET A 70 -16.79 1.09 -3.70
C MET A 70 -18.24 1.47 -3.94
N VAL A 71 -18.74 2.51 -3.29
CA VAL A 71 -20.13 2.96 -3.47
C VAL A 71 -20.41 3.29 -4.94
N LYS A 72 -19.46 3.94 -5.63
CA LYS A 72 -19.59 4.26 -7.06
C LYS A 72 -19.59 3.02 -7.96
N ARG A 73 -18.83 1.97 -7.61
CA ARG A 73 -18.71 0.73 -8.42
C ARG A 73 -19.84 -0.25 -8.16
N ASN A 74 -20.19 -0.43 -6.90
CA ASN A 74 -21.27 -1.29 -6.42
C ASN A 74 -21.88 -0.65 -5.17
N PRO A 75 -23.01 0.09 -5.31
CA PRO A 75 -23.63 0.81 -4.22
C PRO A 75 -23.99 -0.08 -3.03
N LEU A 76 -24.49 -1.29 -3.28
CA LEU A 76 -24.90 -2.23 -2.22
C LEU A 76 -23.69 -2.65 -1.38
N MET A 77 -22.60 -3.07 -2.02
CA MET A 77 -21.38 -3.43 -1.31
C MET A 77 -20.75 -2.22 -0.61
N GLY A 78 -20.73 -1.05 -1.24
CA GLY A 78 -20.14 0.16 -0.66
C GLY A 78 -20.87 0.63 0.60
N ILE A 79 -22.21 0.68 0.56
CA ILE A 79 -23.02 1.03 1.74
C ILE A 79 -22.84 -0.03 2.83
N GLY A 80 -22.87 -1.32 2.45
CA GLY A 80 -22.60 -2.42 3.38
C GLY A 80 -21.24 -2.28 4.06
N ALA A 81 -20.19 -1.92 3.32
CA ALA A 81 -18.86 -1.70 3.85
C ALA A 81 -18.81 -0.49 4.81
N ILE A 82 -19.49 0.61 4.50
CA ILE A 82 -19.57 1.79 5.38
C ILE A 82 -20.27 1.42 6.70
N VAL A 83 -21.43 0.77 6.63
CA VAL A 83 -22.19 0.35 7.82
C VAL A 83 -21.38 -0.64 8.65
N LEU A 84 -20.77 -1.64 8.00
CA LEU A 84 -19.91 -2.62 8.67
C LEU A 84 -18.72 -1.93 9.36
N SER A 85 -18.14 -0.92 8.72
CA SER A 85 -17.01 -0.17 9.27
C SER A 85 -17.41 0.67 10.49
N ALA A 86 -18.63 1.21 10.51
CA ALA A 86 -19.18 1.92 11.67
C ALA A 86 -19.50 0.95 12.82
N LEU A 87 -20.10 -0.21 12.53
CA LEU A 87 -20.41 -1.23 13.54
C LEU A 87 -19.13 -1.85 14.13
N LEU A 88 -18.13 -2.09 13.29
CA LEU A 88 -16.80 -2.58 13.67
C LEU A 88 -15.81 -1.42 13.83
N PHE A 89 -16.28 -0.22 14.20
CA PHE A 89 -15.45 0.95 14.39
C PHE A 89 -14.14 0.66 15.14
N PRO A 90 -14.12 -0.07 16.28
CA PRO A 90 -12.88 -0.29 16.99
C PRO A 90 -11.84 -1.07 16.19
N LEU A 91 -12.26 -2.04 15.39
CA LEU A 91 -11.36 -2.76 14.49
C LEU A 91 -10.88 -1.84 13.37
N THR A 92 -11.76 -1.02 12.81
CA THR A 92 -11.36 -0.08 11.75
C THR A 92 -10.39 0.97 12.26
N ALA A 93 -10.61 1.55 13.44
CA ALA A 93 -9.72 2.53 14.06
C ALA A 93 -8.35 1.92 14.34
N SER A 94 -8.29 0.72 14.92
CA SER A 94 -7.03 0.00 15.13
C SER A 94 -6.31 -0.32 13.81
N PHE A 95 -7.05 -0.72 12.77
CA PHE A 95 -6.49 -0.98 11.46
C PHE A 95 -5.91 0.29 10.81
N LEU A 96 -6.65 1.42 10.84
CA LEU A 96 -6.18 2.70 10.31
C LEU A 96 -4.93 3.19 11.07
N PHE A 97 -4.96 3.12 12.40
CA PHE A 97 -3.83 3.49 13.23
C PHE A 97 -2.59 2.64 12.93
N GLY A 98 -2.76 1.31 12.85
CA GLY A 98 -1.69 0.41 12.46
C GLY A 98 -1.11 0.77 11.10
N LYS A 99 -1.97 0.96 10.09
CA LYS A 99 -1.56 1.38 8.75
C LYS A 99 -0.80 2.72 8.75
N ALA A 100 -1.22 3.68 9.56
CA ALA A 100 -0.54 4.96 9.73
C ALA A 100 0.86 4.79 10.34
N LEU A 101 0.99 3.99 11.41
CA LEU A 101 2.29 3.67 12.00
C LEU A 101 3.23 2.99 11.01
N PHE A 102 2.74 1.98 10.28
CA PHE A 102 3.54 1.29 9.27
C PHE A 102 4.01 2.24 8.18
N ARG A 103 3.13 3.08 7.66
CA ARG A 103 3.49 4.04 6.61
C ARG A 103 4.49 5.08 7.10
N LYS A 104 4.33 5.58 8.33
CA LYS A 104 5.30 6.48 8.95
C LYS A 104 6.68 5.82 9.02
N LYS A 105 6.75 4.60 9.55
CA LYS A 105 8.03 3.85 9.64
C LYS A 105 8.68 3.62 8.27
N VAL A 106 7.91 3.31 7.24
CA VAL A 106 8.45 3.15 5.88
C VAL A 106 8.95 4.48 5.33
N LYS A 107 8.25 5.59 5.59
CA LYS A 107 8.69 6.93 5.18
C LYS A 107 10.00 7.32 5.88
N ASP A 108 10.07 7.14 7.21
CA ASP A 108 11.26 7.45 8.00
C ASP A 108 12.47 6.62 7.50
N ALA A 109 12.27 5.32 7.24
CA ALA A 109 13.33 4.45 6.70
C ALA A 109 13.81 4.85 5.29
N ARG A 110 12.89 5.32 4.43
CA ARG A 110 13.26 5.85 3.11
C ARG A 110 14.00 7.17 3.22
N GLN A 111 13.54 8.06 4.09
CA GLN A 111 14.17 9.35 4.32
C GLN A 111 15.58 9.19 4.91
N GLU A 112 15.81 8.21 5.78
CA GLU A 112 17.16 7.90 6.26
C GLU A 112 18.08 7.37 5.15
N GLN A 113 17.56 6.60 4.20
CA GLN A 113 18.34 6.16 3.03
C GLN A 113 18.62 7.33 2.09
N GLU A 114 17.63 8.15 1.78
CA GLU A 114 17.78 9.36 0.97
C GLU A 114 18.77 10.32 1.62
N ASN A 115 18.71 10.55 2.94
CA ASN A 115 19.67 11.40 3.65
C ASN A 115 21.09 10.80 3.69
N ARG A 116 21.25 9.47 3.72
CA ARG A 116 22.57 8.84 3.61
C ARG A 116 23.14 8.98 2.20
N VAL A 117 22.31 8.83 1.18
CA VAL A 117 22.69 9.02 -0.23
C VAL A 117 22.96 10.50 -0.53
N ARG A 118 22.15 11.42 0.01
CA ARG A 118 22.29 12.87 -0.13
C ARG A 118 23.43 13.45 0.73
N GLY A 119 23.81 12.79 1.84
CA GLY A 119 25.02 13.13 2.59
C GLY A 119 26.32 12.78 1.84
N GLU A 120 26.25 11.90 0.84
CA GLU A 120 27.35 11.52 -0.06
C GLU A 120 27.34 12.31 -1.38
N LEU A 121 26.22 12.96 -1.72
CA LEU A 121 26.03 13.80 -2.90
C LEU A 121 25.84 15.25 -2.45
N ILE A 122 26.91 16.05 -2.55
CA ILE A 122 26.93 17.50 -2.36
C ILE A 122 25.61 18.10 -2.90
N ASP A 123 24.88 18.84 -2.06
CA ASP A 123 23.70 19.61 -2.46
C ASP A 123 24.15 20.53 -3.61
N PHE A 124 23.84 20.15 -4.85
CA PHE A 124 23.79 21.12 -5.92
C PHE A 124 22.72 22.11 -5.48
N GLU A 125 23.14 23.34 -5.24
CA GLU A 125 22.25 24.48 -5.21
C GLU A 125 21.38 24.34 -6.46
N GLU A 126 20.10 24.00 -6.25
CA GLU A 126 19.11 24.15 -7.30
C GLU A 126 19.14 25.64 -7.58
N ILE A 127 19.86 26.02 -8.64
CA ILE A 127 19.79 27.36 -9.18
C ILE A 127 18.31 27.47 -9.50
N VAL A 128 17.58 28.17 -8.62
CA VAL A 128 16.30 28.74 -8.97
C VAL A 128 16.72 29.66 -10.11
N GLU A 129 16.56 29.18 -11.34
CA GLU A 129 16.43 30.06 -12.49
C GLU A 129 15.24 30.92 -12.09
N ASP A 130 15.54 32.06 -11.45
CA ASP A 130 14.62 33.18 -11.40
C ASP A 130 14.03 33.24 -12.80
N GLU A 131 12.70 33.31 -12.88
CA GLU A 131 11.92 33.37 -14.11
C GLU A 131 12.29 34.65 -14.91
N GLU A 132 13.54 34.77 -15.34
CA GLU A 132 13.97 35.62 -16.43
C GLU A 132 13.43 34.96 -17.68
N GLU A 133 12.15 35.26 -17.92
CA GLU A 133 11.49 35.33 -19.21
C GLU A 133 12.26 34.55 -20.29
N PHE A 134 11.90 33.27 -20.44
CA PHE A 134 12.33 32.42 -21.55
C PHE A 134 12.11 33.19 -22.86
N ASN A 135 13.17 33.86 -23.34
CA ASN A 135 13.12 34.61 -24.57
C ASN A 135 13.45 33.64 -25.70
N ASP A 136 12.39 33.20 -26.39
CA ASP A 136 12.43 32.31 -27.56
C ASP A 136 13.34 32.83 -28.70
N GLU A 137 13.83 34.06 -28.61
CA GLU A 137 14.75 34.68 -29.55
C GLU A 137 16.21 34.24 -29.38
N ALA A 138 16.62 33.81 -28.17
CA ALA A 138 18.00 33.41 -27.89
C ALA A 138 18.40 32.03 -28.48
N LEU A 139 17.42 31.21 -28.86
CA LEU A 139 17.60 29.88 -29.47
C LEU A 139 17.47 29.89 -31.00
N ARG A 140 17.38 31.07 -31.62
CA ARG A 140 17.41 31.19 -33.09
C ARG A 140 18.83 31.08 -33.59
N LEU A 141 19.13 29.94 -34.21
CA LEU A 141 20.38 29.76 -34.97
C LEU A 141 20.47 30.85 -36.04
N PRO A 142 21.64 31.52 -36.21
CA PRO A 142 21.84 32.41 -37.34
C PRO A 142 21.60 31.61 -38.64
N PRO A 143 20.98 32.21 -39.67
CA PRO A 143 20.71 31.51 -40.91
C PRO A 143 22.02 30.99 -41.50
N MET A 144 22.11 29.67 -41.70
CA MET A 144 23.28 29.05 -42.30
C MET A 144 23.53 29.64 -43.69
N GLU A 145 24.68 30.27 -43.87
CA GLU A 145 25.17 30.69 -45.17
C GLU A 145 25.51 29.42 -45.96
N LYS A 146 24.75 29.12 -47.01
CA LYS A 146 24.93 27.91 -47.80
C LYS A 146 26.26 28.00 -48.56
N GLU A 147 27.27 27.28 -48.10
CA GLU A 147 28.48 27.09 -48.90
C GLU A 147 28.11 26.46 -50.27
N PRO A 148 28.73 26.92 -51.37
CA PRO A 148 28.45 26.39 -52.69
C PRO A 148 28.86 24.92 -52.76
N ARG A 149 27.87 24.05 -52.98
CA ARG A 149 28.03 22.59 -53.07
C ARG A 149 29.19 22.21 -54.01
N PRO A 150 30.19 21.46 -53.55
CA PRO A 150 31.20 20.92 -54.45
C PRO A 150 30.56 19.89 -55.40
N ARG A 151 30.98 19.94 -56.66
CA ARG A 151 30.51 19.08 -57.77
C ARG A 151 30.54 17.61 -57.36
N GLN A 152 29.42 16.90 -57.59
CA GLN A 152 29.33 15.45 -57.42
C GLN A 152 30.37 14.76 -58.31
N THR A 153 31.39 14.15 -57.71
CA THR A 153 32.24 13.17 -58.37
C THR A 153 31.73 11.79 -58.01
N ASN A 154 31.20 11.08 -59.01
CA ASN A 154 30.81 9.67 -58.89
C ASN A 154 32.01 8.82 -58.44
N ARG A 155 31.91 8.17 -57.28
CA ARG A 155 32.65 6.93 -56.97
C ARG A 155 31.94 6.15 -55.84
N PRO A 156 31.77 4.83 -55.99
CA PRO A 156 31.21 3.96 -54.95
C PRO A 156 32.33 3.49 -54.02
N LYS A 157 32.11 3.49 -52.69
CA LYS A 157 32.86 2.63 -51.77
C LYS A 157 32.26 2.55 -50.37
N ASP A 158 32.02 1.30 -49.99
CA ASP A 158 32.05 0.64 -48.67
C ASP A 158 31.55 1.41 -47.44
N ASN A 159 30.50 0.83 -46.83
CA ASN A 159 29.98 1.18 -45.52
C ASN A 159 30.96 0.74 -44.43
N GLU A 160 32.05 1.50 -44.27
CA GLU A 160 33.05 1.34 -43.20
C GLU A 160 32.48 1.64 -41.79
N TYR A 161 31.21 2.05 -41.70
CA TYR A 161 30.48 2.30 -40.46
C TYR A 161 29.81 1.05 -39.86
N ASP A 162 29.51 0.03 -40.67
CA ASP A 162 28.79 -1.16 -40.20
C ASP A 162 29.72 -2.13 -39.42
N ASP A 163 31.04 -2.07 -39.66
CA ASP A 163 32.05 -2.91 -38.99
C ASP A 163 32.41 -2.46 -37.56
N LEU A 164 32.01 -1.25 -37.15
CA LEU A 164 32.39 -0.70 -35.84
C LEU A 164 31.47 -1.11 -34.68
N PHE A 165 30.34 -1.75 -35.00
CA PHE A 165 29.31 -2.11 -34.02
C PHE A 165 28.87 -3.58 -34.12
N SER A 166 29.62 -4.39 -34.88
CA SER A 166 29.42 -5.85 -35.00
C SER A 166 30.23 -6.64 -33.98
#